data_AF-A0A4Q6C0T4-F1
#
_entry.id   AF-A0A4Q6C0T4-F1
#
_cell.length_a   1.000
_cell.length_b   1.000
_cell.length_c   1.000
_cell.angle_alpha   90.00
_cell.angle_beta   90.00
_cell.angle_gamma   90.00
#
_symmetry.space_group_name_H-M   'P 1'
#
loop_
_entity.id
_entity.type
_entity.pdbx_description
1 polymer ?
#
loop_
_entity_poly.entity_id
_entity_poly.type
_entity_poly.pdbx_seq_one_letter_code
_entity_poly.pdbx_strand_id
1 'polypeptide(L)' 'MARTDIANYLRLAPETVSRVLKRFQDEGLLKVDRREVELAGRARLRELAAAILRS' A
#
# COMPACT_ATOMS: atom_id res chain seq x y z
N MET A 1 -10.61 0.30 4.43
CA MET A 1 -10.98 -0.19 3.07
C MET A 1 -10.72 -1.70 3.02
N ALA A 2 -11.54 -2.52 2.35
CA ALA A 2 -11.19 -3.94 2.19
C ALA A 2 -10.11 -4.10 1.11
N ARG A 3 -9.27 -5.15 1.20
CA ARG A 3 -8.22 -5.43 0.19
C ARG A 3 -8.83 -5.55 -1.21
N THR A 4 -10.03 -6.12 -1.28
CA THR A 4 -10.82 -6.28 -2.50
C THR A 4 -11.16 -4.94 -3.15
N ASP A 5 -11.47 -3.90 -2.38
CA ASP A 5 -11.77 -2.58 -2.94
C ASP A 5 -10.53 -1.95 -3.61
N ILE A 6 -9.37 -2.09 -2.96
CA ILE A 6 -8.08 -1.61 -3.49
C ILE A 6 -7.72 -2.38 -4.77
N ALA A 7 -7.89 -3.70 -4.76
CA ALA A 7 -7.68 -4.55 -5.92
C ALA A 7 -8.59 -4.18 -7.09
N ASN A 8 -9.89 -3.99 -6.84
CA ASN A 8 -10.86 -3.55 -7.84
C ASN A 8 -10.48 -2.20 -8.44
N TYR A 9 -10.10 -1.23 -7.59
CA TYR A 9 -9.67 0.09 -8.04
C TYR A 9 -8.43 0.03 -8.94
N LEU A 10 -7.44 -0.78 -8.58
CA LEU A 10 -6.19 -0.92 -9.31
C LEU A 10 -6.27 -1.93 -10.48
N ARG A 11 -7.42 -2.60 -10.68
CA ARG A 11 -7.57 -3.75 -11.60
C ARG A 11 -6.53 -4.85 -11.37
N LEU A 12 -6.25 -5.15 -10.09
CA LEU A 12 -5.32 -6.19 -9.67
C LEU A 12 -6.06 -7.32 -8.94
N ALA A 13 -5.44 -8.50 -8.88
CA ALA A 13 -5.91 -9.55 -8.00
C ALA A 13 -5.76 -9.13 -6.51
N PRO A 14 -6.72 -9.47 -5.63
CA PRO A 14 -6.62 -9.19 -4.18
C PRO A 14 -5.35 -9.76 -3.52
N GLU A 15 -4.85 -10.90 -4.02
CA GLU A 15 -3.60 -11.50 -3.56
C GLU A 15 -2.38 -10.62 -3.88
N THR A 16 -2.34 -10.02 -5.06
CA THR A 16 -1.25 -9.10 -5.46
C THR A 16 -1.19 -7.89 -4.53
N VAL A 17 -2.34 -7.29 -4.23
CA VAL A 17 -2.43 -6.17 -3.28
C VAL A 17 -2.00 -6.62 -1.89
N SER A 18 -2.42 -7.79 -1.45
CA SER A 18 -2.05 -8.34 -0.14
C SER A 18 -0.54 -8.55 0.00
N ARG A 19 0.12 -9.08 -1.05
CA ARG A 19 1.58 -9.28 -1.07
C ARG A 19 2.34 -7.95 -0.98
N VAL A 20 1.89 -6.93 -1.71
CA VAL A 20 2.51 -5.58 -1.66
C VAL A 20 2.34 -4.93 -0.29
N LEU A 21 1.13 -4.97 0.29
CA LEU A 21 0.89 -4.41 1.62
C LEU A 21 1.70 -5.14 2.71
N LYS A 22 1.81 -6.48 2.62
CA LYS A 22 2.62 -7.26 3.56
C LYS A 22 4.10 -6.89 3.46
N ARG A 23 4.64 -6.73 2.24
CA ARG A 23 6.01 -6.26 2.02
C ARG A 23 6.24 -4.88 2.63
N PHE A 24 5.34 -3.92 2.39
CA PHE A 24 5.48 -2.58 2.96
C PHE A 24 5.36 -2.56 4.49
N GLN A 25 4.61 -3.48 5.08
CA GLN A 25 4.58 -3.66 6.53
C GLN A 25 5.91 -4.23 7.06
N ASP A 26 6.50 -5.21 6.37
CA ASP A 26 7.79 -5.80 6.71
C ASP A 26 8.93 -4.77 6.65
N GLU A 27 8.88 -3.88 5.64
CA GLU A 27 9.80 -2.74 5.50
C GLU A 27 9.49 -1.56 6.45
N GLY A 28 8.49 -1.69 7.34
CA GLY A 28 8.10 -0.64 8.29
C GLY A 28 7.48 0.61 7.65
N LEU A 29 7.07 0.53 6.39
CA LEU A 29 6.49 1.64 5.63
C LEU A 29 5.00 1.83 5.95
N LEU A 30 4.30 0.75 6.28
CA LEU A 30 2.90 0.73 6.65
C LEU A 30 2.67 0.01 7.98
N LYS A 31 1.65 0.44 8.72
CA LYS A 31 1.00 -0.41 9.71
C LYS A 31 -0.39 -0.75 9.22
N VAL A 32 -0.78 -2.02 9.38
CA VAL A 32 -2.09 -2.50 8.98
C VAL A 32 -2.76 -3.14 10.18
N ASP A 33 -3.83 -2.54 10.66
CA ASP A 33 -4.72 -3.14 11.66
C ASP A 33 -6.08 -3.42 11.03
N ARG A 34 -6.43 -4.70 10.92
CA ARG A 34 -7.69 -5.14 10.29
C ARG A 34 -7.93 -4.43 8.96
N ARG A 35 -8.82 -3.45 8.88
CA ARG A 35 -9.19 -2.69 7.66
C ARG A 35 -8.57 -1.28 7.57
N GLU A 36 -7.79 -0.90 8.58
CA GLU A 36 -7.09 0.37 8.69
C GLU A 36 -5.65 0.23 8.22
N VAL A 37 -5.16 1.28 7.55
CA VAL A 37 -3.78 1.37 7.05
C VAL A 37 -3.22 2.72 7.45
N GLU A 38 -2.13 2.72 8.21
CA GLU A 38 -1.37 3.90 8.61
C GLU A 38 -0.07 3.99 7.82
N LEU A 39 0.22 5.17 7.27
CA LEU A 39 1.49 5.44 6.58
C LEU A 39 2.58 5.77 7.62
N ALA A 40 3.43 4.81 7.93
CA ALA A 40 4.54 4.96 8.88
C ALA A 40 5.79 5.56 8.23
N GLY A 41 6.10 5.17 6.98
CA GLY A 41 7.32 5.57 6.26
C GLY A 41 7.07 6.61 5.15
N ARG A 42 6.42 7.74 5.46
CA ARG A 42 5.93 8.70 4.44
C ARG A 42 6.99 9.20 3.46
N ALA A 43 8.20 9.50 3.92
CA ALA A 43 9.28 9.96 3.05
C ALA A 43 9.64 8.90 2.01
N ARG A 44 9.88 7.66 2.45
CA ARG A 44 10.22 6.55 1.57
C ARG A 44 9.07 6.17 0.63
N LEU A 45 7.82 6.22 1.11
CA LEU A 45 6.65 6.01 0.27
C LEU A 45 6.54 7.06 -0.85
N ARG A 46 6.86 8.33 -0.57
CA ARG A 46 6.91 9.38 -1.61
C ARG A 46 7.99 9.11 -2.65
N GLU A 47 9.17 8.65 -2.24
CA GLU A 47 10.22 8.28 -3.19
C GLU A 47 9.78 7.14 -4.12
N LEU A 48 9.18 6.09 -3.55
CA LEU A 48 8.66 4.97 -4.34
C LEU A 48 7.55 5.41 -5.30
N ALA A 49 6.73 6.39 -4.90
CA ALA A 49 5.64 6.92 -5.70
C ALA A 49 6.07 8.09 -6.61
N ALA A 50 7.34 8.49 -6.63
CA ALA A 50 7.81 9.66 -7.38
C ALA A 50 7.50 9.56 -8.89
N ALA A 51 7.47 8.36 -9.44
CA ALA A 51 7.12 8.13 -10.85
C ALA A 51 5.66 8.44 -11.21
N ILE A 52 4.76 8.50 -10.22
CA ILE A 52 3.32 8.72 -10.42
C ILE A 52 2.79 9.98 -9.72
N LEU A 53 3.45 10.45 -8.66
CA LEU A 53 3.16 11.72 -8.02
C LEU A 53 3.68 12.83 -8.93
N ARG A 54 2.78 13.44 -9.71
CA ARG A 54 3.08 14.73 -10.34
C ARG A 54 3.35 15.73 -9.23
N SER A 55 4.61 16.11 -9.08
CA SER A 55 5.08 17.12 -8.14
C SER A 55 4.87 18.50 -8.74
#